data_AF-A0AA37TKR7-F1
#
_entry.id   AF-A0AA37TKR7-F1
#
_cell.length_a   1.000
_cell.length_b   1.000
_cell.length_c   1.000
_cell.angle_alpha   90.00
_cell.angle_beta   90.00
_cell.angle_gamma   90.00
#
_symmetry.space_group_name_H-M   'P 1'
#
loop_
_entity.id
_entity.type
_entity.pdbx_description
1 polymer ?
#
loop_
_entity_poly.entity_id
_entity_poly.type
_entity_poly.pdbx_seq_one_letter_code
_entity_poly.pdbx_strand_id
1 'polypeptide(L)'
;MADTEIPPLSPDDAKLIRNERAKLTAMWVNGVAVASVAVGGISPSVAIFSGTASALTASALLVGWSLLAGILHLVARRLLGALRA
;
A
#
# COMPACT_ATOMS: atom_id res chain seq x y z
N MET A 1 13.22 37.12 -27.97
CA MET A 1 13.42 36.03 -27.00
C MET A 1 12.71 36.48 -25.74
N ALA A 2 11.40 36.19 -25.66
CA ALA A 2 10.60 36.58 -24.51
C ALA A 2 10.84 35.52 -23.44
N ASP A 3 11.37 35.93 -22.30
CA ASP A 3 11.51 35.07 -21.13
C ASP A 3 10.11 34.62 -20.72
N THR A 4 9.79 33.36 -21.02
CA THR A 4 8.59 32.69 -20.51
C THR A 4 8.80 32.43 -19.03
N GLU A 5 8.65 33.46 -18.21
CA GLU A 5 8.46 33.28 -16.77
C GLU A 5 7.17 32.49 -16.57
N ILE A 6 7.32 31.22 -16.18
CA ILE A 6 6.17 30.41 -15.77
C ILE A 6 5.62 31.04 -14.50
N PRO A 7 4.35 31.48 -14.48
CA PRO A 7 3.77 32.09 -13.31
C PRO A 7 3.85 31.12 -12.12
N PRO A 8 4.09 31.63 -10.89
CA PRO A 8 4.16 30.79 -9.71
C PRO A 8 2.84 30.00 -9.56
N LEU A 9 2.96 28.73 -9.17
CA LEU A 9 1.81 27.85 -8.98
C LEU A 9 0.76 28.50 -8.08
N SER A 10 -0.50 28.44 -8.48
CA SER A 10 -1.57 28.91 -7.61
C SER A 10 -1.65 28.03 -6.35
N PRO A 11 -2.15 28.55 -5.23
CA PRO A 11 -2.36 27.75 -4.01
C PRO A 11 -3.20 26.48 -4.26
N ASP A 12 -4.13 26.54 -5.22
CA ASP A 12 -4.99 25.42 -5.61
C ASP A 12 -4.21 24.35 -6.37
N ASP A 13 -3.31 24.74 -7.28
CA ASP A 13 -2.44 23.80 -8.01
C ASP A 13 -1.53 23.05 -7.04
N ALA A 14 -0.95 23.75 -6.06
CA ALA A 14 -0.13 23.13 -5.03
C ALA A 14 -0.92 22.10 -4.18
N LYS A 15 -2.19 22.40 -3.86
CA LYS A 15 -3.10 21.48 -3.16
C LYS A 15 -3.43 20.25 -4.01
N LEU A 16 -3.70 20.44 -5.30
CA LEU A 16 -3.99 19.35 -6.23
C LEU A 16 -2.79 18.40 -6.39
N ILE A 17 -1.59 18.93 -6.55
CA ILE A 17 -0.36 18.13 -6.64
C ILE A 17 -0.15 17.29 -5.37
N ARG A 18 -0.33 17.91 -4.19
CA ARG A 18 -0.23 17.19 -2.90
C ARG A 18 -1.24 16.04 -2.82
N ASN A 19 -2.47 16.31 -3.25
CA ASN A 19 -3.55 15.32 -3.21
C ASN A 19 -3.30 14.15 -4.16
N GLU A 20 -2.83 14.42 -5.38
CA GLU A 20 -2.54 13.37 -6.36
C GLU A 20 -1.38 12.49 -5.91
N ARG A 21 -0.33 13.09 -5.32
CA ARG A 21 0.76 12.33 -4.68
C ARG A 21 0.24 11.42 -3.57
N ALA A 22 -0.62 11.92 -2.68
CA ALA A 22 -1.18 11.12 -1.60
C ALA A 22 -2.04 9.95 -2.12
N LYS A 23 -2.80 10.15 -3.21
CA LYS A 23 -3.52 9.05 -3.88
C LYS A 23 -2.58 8.00 -4.46
N LEU A 24 -1.54 8.41 -5.19
CA LEU A 24 -0.58 7.48 -5.78
C LEU A 24 0.14 6.66 -4.70
N THR A 25 0.55 7.30 -3.61
CA THR A 25 1.16 6.61 -2.46
C THR A 25 0.17 5.64 -1.82
N ALA A 26 -1.08 6.05 -1.60
CA ALA A 26 -2.10 5.17 -1.03
C ALA A 26 -2.36 3.96 -1.94
N MET A 27 -2.42 4.15 -3.25
CA MET A 27 -2.60 3.08 -4.22
C MET A 27 -1.42 2.10 -4.19
N TRP A 28 -0.19 2.62 -4.14
CA TRP A 28 1.01 1.80 -4.03
C TRP A 28 1.03 0.97 -2.74
N VAL A 29 0.79 1.61 -1.57
CA VAL A 29 0.72 0.91 -0.28
C VAL A 29 -0.38 -0.15 -0.27
N ASN A 30 -1.55 0.16 -0.85
CA ASN A 30 -2.63 -0.82 -1.00
C ASN A 30 -2.22 -2.00 -1.90
N GLY A 31 -1.49 -1.74 -2.98
CA GLY A 31 -0.91 -2.78 -3.82
C GLY A 31 0.03 -3.71 -3.06
N VAL A 32 0.89 -3.16 -2.19
CA VAL A 32 1.76 -3.97 -1.30
C VAL A 32 0.94 -4.81 -0.32
N ALA A 33 -0.16 -4.27 0.22
CA ALA A 33 -1.06 -5.03 1.08
C ALA A 33 -1.66 -6.24 0.35
N VAL A 34 -2.14 -6.05 -0.88
CA VAL A 34 -2.67 -7.14 -1.72
C VAL A 34 -1.60 -8.17 -2.05
N ALA A 35 -0.40 -7.73 -2.44
CA ALA A 35 0.72 -8.63 -2.72
C ALA A 35 1.11 -9.46 -1.48
N SER A 36 1.06 -8.85 -0.29
CA SER A 36 1.33 -9.52 0.98
C SER A 36 0.32 -10.65 1.26
N VAL A 37 -0.96 -10.45 0.97
CA VAL A 37 -1.98 -11.51 1.06
C VAL A 37 -1.74 -12.61 0.04
N ALA A 38 -1.42 -12.25 -1.20
CA ALA A 38 -1.18 -13.22 -2.27
C ALA A 38 0.03 -14.12 -1.95
N VAL A 39 1.19 -13.53 -1.68
CA VAL A 39 2.42 -14.27 -1.38
C VAL A 39 2.30 -14.99 -0.03
N GLY A 40 1.77 -14.31 0.98
CA GLY A 40 1.60 -14.82 2.33
C GLY A 40 0.50 -15.88 2.49
N GLY A 41 -0.44 -15.98 1.55
CA GLY A 41 -1.43 -17.06 1.48
C GLY A 41 -0.95 -18.26 0.68
N ILE A 42 -0.28 -18.01 -0.46
CA ILE A 42 0.21 -19.07 -1.34
C ILE A 42 1.42 -19.78 -0.73
N SER A 43 2.40 -19.05 -0.18
CA SER A 43 3.65 -19.65 0.30
C SER A 43 3.44 -20.66 1.44
N PRO A 44 2.65 -20.39 2.49
CA PRO A 44 2.40 -21.37 3.55
C PRO A 44 1.64 -22.59 3.05
N SER A 45 0.74 -22.42 2.06
CA SER A 45 0.03 -23.53 1.43
C SER A 45 1.00 -24.50 0.73
N VAL A 46 1.97 -23.94 0.00
CA VAL A 46 3.06 -24.72 -0.62
C VAL A 46 3.95 -25.38 0.44
N ALA A 47 4.27 -24.69 1.52
CA ALA A 47 5.11 -25.22 2.60
C ALA A 47 4.45 -26.40 3.35
N ILE A 48 3.12 -26.36 3.55
CA ILE A 48 2.37 -27.50 4.10
C ILE A 48 2.42 -28.68 3.12
N PHE A 49 2.12 -28.43 1.83
CA PHE A 49 2.04 -29.49 0.83
C PHE A 49 3.39 -30.18 0.58
N SER A 50 4.48 -29.42 0.62
CA SER A 50 5.85 -29.93 0.48
C SER A 50 6.43 -30.53 1.77
N GLY A 51 5.71 -30.44 2.89
CA GLY A 51 6.15 -30.96 4.19
C GLY A 51 7.29 -30.15 4.83
N THR A 52 7.62 -28.97 4.31
CA THR A 52 8.72 -28.12 4.81
C THR A 52 8.33 -27.28 6.02
N ALA A 53 7.03 -27.18 6.35
CA ALA A 53 6.54 -26.49 7.53
C ALA A 53 5.41 -27.27 8.22
N SER A 54 5.36 -27.20 9.55
CA SER A 54 4.23 -27.72 10.32
C SER A 54 2.98 -26.86 10.11
N ALA A 55 1.79 -27.45 10.31
CA ALA A 55 0.52 -26.74 10.23
C ALA A 55 0.50 -25.50 11.15
N LEU A 56 1.03 -25.62 12.38
CA LEU A 56 1.13 -24.50 13.31
C LEU A 56 1.98 -23.34 12.74
N THR A 57 3.13 -23.64 12.14
CA THR A 57 4.01 -22.63 11.55
C THR A 57 3.33 -21.95 10.37
N ALA A 58 2.68 -22.72 9.50
CA ALA A 58 1.98 -22.20 8.34
C ALA A 58 0.77 -21.31 8.74
N SER A 59 0.00 -21.71 9.75
CA SER A 59 -1.08 -20.89 10.31
C SER A 59 -0.55 -19.59 10.91
N ALA A 60 0.56 -19.63 11.66
CA ALA A 60 1.17 -18.43 12.22
C ALA A 60 1.63 -17.45 11.14
N LEU A 61 2.25 -17.95 10.06
CA LEU A 61 2.64 -17.13 8.91
C LEU A 61 1.43 -16.53 8.21
N LEU A 62 0.37 -17.30 7.96
CA LEU A 62 -0.85 -16.81 7.33
C LEU A 62 -1.49 -15.66 8.13
N VAL A 63 -1.58 -15.82 9.45
CA VAL A 63 -2.07 -14.76 10.36
C VAL A 63 -1.16 -13.55 10.31
N GLY A 64 0.16 -13.73 10.40
CA GLY A 64 1.14 -12.64 10.34
C GLY A 64 1.04 -11.82 9.04
N TRP A 65 0.98 -12.49 7.89
CA TRP A 65 0.82 -11.85 6.59
C TRP A 65 -0.52 -11.13 6.45
N SER A 66 -1.59 -11.70 6.99
CA SER A 66 -2.93 -11.08 6.99
C SER A 66 -2.96 -9.82 7.85
N LEU A 67 -2.32 -9.84 9.03
CA LEU A 67 -2.20 -8.67 9.90
C LEU A 67 -1.37 -7.56 9.24
N LEU A 68 -0.23 -7.92 8.64
CA LEU A 68 0.60 -6.97 7.90
C LEU A 68 -0.18 -6.31 6.76
N ALA A 69 -0.89 -7.10 5.96
CA ALA A 69 -1.72 -6.60 4.89
C ALA A 69 -2.83 -5.67 5.41
N GLY A 70 -3.50 -6.04 6.50
CA GLY A 70 -4.51 -5.20 7.15
C GLY A 70 -3.95 -3.85 7.60
N ILE A 71 -2.78 -3.84 8.24
CA ILE A 71 -2.11 -2.61 8.67
C ILE A 71 -1.78 -1.72 7.46
N LEU A 72 -1.17 -2.29 6.41
CA LEU A 72 -0.83 -1.56 5.19
C LEU A 72 -2.07 -0.97 4.52
N HIS A 73 -3.15 -1.76 4.44
CA HIS A 73 -4.43 -1.29 3.89
C HIS A 73 -5.00 -0.12 4.71
N LEU A 74 -4.95 -0.17 6.04
CA LEU A 74 -5.38 0.93 6.90
C LEU A 74 -4.51 2.18 6.74
N VAL A 75 -3.19 2.02 6.59
CA VAL A 75 -2.27 3.13 6.28
C VAL A 75 -2.66 3.77 4.95
N ALA A 76 -2.90 2.98 3.90
CA ALA A 76 -3.39 3.48 2.62
C ALA A 76 -4.71 4.27 2.76
N ARG A 77 -5.67 3.77 3.56
CA ARG A 77 -6.92 4.49 3.84
C ARG A 77 -6.68 5.81 4.57
N ARG A 78 -5.73 5.88 5.52
CA ARG A 78 -5.40 7.13 6.23
C ARG A 78 -4.74 8.15 5.30
N LEU A 79 -3.88 7.72 4.38
CA LEU A 79 -3.28 8.59 3.37
C LEU A 79 -4.34 9.24 2.46
N LEU A 80 -5.40 8.49 2.12
CA LEU A 80 -6.55 9.04 1.40
C LEU A 80 -7.45 9.92 2.29
N GLY A 81 -7.60 9.58 3.57
CA GLY A 81 -8.37 10.37 4.54
C GLY A 81 -7.82 11.78 4.75
N ALA A 82 -6.50 11.96 4.63
CA ALA A 82 -5.84 13.27 4.69
C ALA A 82 -6.18 14.21 3.52
N LEU A 83 -6.85 13.71 2.47
CA LEU A 83 -7.34 14.51 1.33
C LEU A 83 -8.61 15.31 1.64
N ARG A 84 -9.32 14.97 2.73
CA ARG A 84 -10.62 15.54 3.12
C ARG A 84 -10.52 16.71 4.11
N ALA A 85 -9.33 17.27 4.34
CA ALA A 85 -9.12 18.46 5.17
C ALA A 85 -8.69 19.67 4.32
#